data_AF-A0A0Q7LD78-F1
#
_entry.id   AF-A0A0Q7LD78-F1
#
_cell.length_a   1.000
_cell.length_b   1.000
_cell.length_c   1.000
_cell.angle_alpha   90.00
_cell.angle_beta   90.00
_cell.angle_gamma   90.00
#
_symmetry.space_group_name_H-M   'P 1'
#
loop_
_entity.id
_entity.type
_entity.pdbx_description
1 polymer ?
#
loop_
_entity_poly.entity_id
_entity_poly.type
_entity_poly.pdbx_seq_one_letter_code
_entity_poly.pdbx_strand_id
1 'polypeptide(L)'
;MTMSRPRWILLALALSFLVVGVADAFVAPVRGKDYTAFDVVHVFLISALCYTWCRADGLARGVPAPGRSALLAGVFPVLGVPVYFFRTRPWQRALLCTLGAAAFLAISLVLAAVGTLSIEFVRG
;
A
#
# COMPACT_ATOMS: atom_id res chain seq x y z
N MET A 1 23.69 -1.73 9.84
CA MET A 1 22.34 -1.88 10.42
C MET A 1 21.51 -2.76 9.50
N THR A 2 21.26 -4.02 9.86
CA THR A 2 20.40 -4.91 9.05
C THR A 2 18.93 -4.57 9.33
N MET A 3 18.23 -3.97 8.36
CA MET A 3 16.80 -3.71 8.49
C MET A 3 16.01 -5.02 8.61
N SER A 4 15.00 -5.04 9.47
CA SER A 4 14.12 -6.20 9.62
C SER A 4 13.28 -6.41 8.35
N ARG A 5 13.06 -7.68 7.96
CA ARG A 5 12.27 -8.06 6.76
C ARG A 5 10.96 -7.26 6.60
N PRO A 6 10.13 -7.03 7.64
CA PRO A 6 8.90 -6.27 7.49
C PRO A 6 9.12 -4.80 7.10
N ARG A 7 10.18 -4.15 7.60
CA ARG A 7 10.49 -2.76 7.26
C ARG A 7 10.91 -2.62 5.79
N TRP A 8 11.65 -3.60 5.29
CA TRP A 8 12.07 -3.62 3.89
C TRP A 8 10.87 -3.77 2.95
N ILE A 9 9.88 -4.60 3.31
CA ILE A 9 8.65 -4.74 2.52
C ILE A 9 7.82 -3.45 2.52
N LEU A 10 7.75 -2.72 3.65
CA LEU A 10 7.09 -1.40 3.69
C LEU A 10 7.81 -0.37 2.82
N LEU A 11 9.14 -0.38 2.81
CA LEU A 11 9.92 0.49 1.92
C LEU A 11 9.68 0.12 0.45
N ALA A 12 9.66 -1.17 0.12
CA ALA A 12 9.33 -1.63 -1.23
C ALA A 12 7.91 -1.22 -1.64
N LEU A 13 6.95 -1.30 -0.71
CA LEU A 13 5.58 -0.84 -0.95
C LEU A 13 5.56 0.67 -1.21
N ALA A 14 6.16 1.48 -0.35
CA ALA A 14 6.23 2.93 -0.54
C ALA A 14 6.94 3.32 -1.85
N LEU A 15 8.05 2.66 -2.17
CA LEU A 15 8.77 2.86 -3.42
C LEU A 15 7.92 2.48 -4.64
N SER A 16 7.10 1.43 -4.55
CA SER A 16 6.22 1.04 -5.66
C SER A 16 5.19 2.12 -5.99
N PHE A 17 4.63 2.82 -4.98
CA PHE A 17 3.73 3.97 -5.20
C PHE A 17 4.45 5.12 -5.91
N LEU A 18 5.69 5.41 -5.52
CA LEU A 18 6.50 6.43 -6.18
C LEU A 18 6.79 6.07 -7.64
N VAL A 19 7.26 4.85 -7.89
CA VAL A 19 7.64 4.39 -9.24
C VAL A 19 6.43 4.37 -10.18
N VAL A 20 5.30 3.83 -9.73
CA VAL A 20 4.07 3.78 -10.54
C VAL A 20 3.51 5.17 -10.78
N GLY A 21 3.46 6.03 -9.75
CA GLY A 21 3.00 7.41 -9.92
C GLY A 21 3.85 8.23 -10.91
N VAL A 22 5.17 8.02 -10.92
CA VAL A 22 6.04 8.62 -11.94
C VAL A 22 5.80 7.99 -13.31
N ALA A 23 5.67 6.66 -13.40
CA ALA A 23 5.45 5.97 -14.67
C ALA A 23 4.12 6.35 -15.33
N ASP A 24 3.06 6.54 -14.55
CA ASP A 24 1.74 6.96 -15.04
C ASP A 24 1.75 8.33 -15.70
N ALA A 25 2.62 9.25 -15.26
CA ALA A 25 2.77 10.54 -15.91
C ALA A 25 3.20 10.45 -17.39
N PHE A 26 3.84 9.33 -17.78
CA PHE A 26 4.36 9.11 -19.12
C PHE A 26 3.50 8.17 -19.97
N VAL A 27 2.43 7.59 -19.42
CA VAL A 27 1.58 6.63 -20.12
C VAL A 27 0.17 7.17 -20.30
N ALA A 28 -0.38 6.98 -21.51
CA ALA A 28 -1.74 7.38 -21.80
C ALA A 28 -2.74 6.50 -21.01
N PRO A 29 -3.83 7.08 -20.48
CA PRO A 29 -4.89 6.33 -19.84
C PRO A 29 -5.49 5.26 -20.77
N VAL A 30 -6.02 4.19 -20.19
CA VAL A 30 -6.75 3.17 -20.97
C VAL A 30 -7.98 3.83 -21.59
N ARG A 31 -8.24 3.54 -22.86
CA ARG A 31 -9.28 4.20 -23.66
C ARG A 31 -10.63 4.26 -22.92
N GLY A 32 -11.08 5.47 -22.61
CA GLY A 32 -12.34 5.74 -21.92
C GLY A 32 -12.33 5.51 -20.40
N LYS A 33 -11.16 5.44 -19.77
CA LYS A 33 -11.00 5.23 -18.31
C LYS A 33 -9.91 6.10 -17.72
N ASP A 34 -10.05 6.43 -16.44
CA ASP A 34 -9.13 7.28 -15.67
C ASP A 34 -7.98 6.50 -15.01
N TYR A 35 -7.71 5.28 -15.47
CA TYR A 35 -6.61 4.44 -14.97
C TYR A 35 -5.75 3.91 -16.11
N THR A 36 -4.48 3.62 -15.82
CA THR A 36 -3.50 3.06 -16.76
C THR A 36 -3.37 1.54 -16.60
N ALA A 37 -2.63 0.91 -17.51
CA ALA A 37 -2.27 -0.50 -17.31
C ALA A 37 -1.34 -0.70 -16.08
N PHE A 38 -0.56 0.32 -15.70
CA PHE A 38 0.30 0.25 -14.53
C PHE A 38 -0.48 0.23 -13.23
N ASP A 39 -1.58 0.98 -13.13
CA ASP A 39 -2.49 0.92 -11.97
C ASP A 39 -2.97 -0.51 -11.70
N VAL A 40 -3.39 -1.22 -12.76
CA VAL A 40 -3.87 -2.59 -12.67
C VAL A 40 -2.78 -3.53 -12.16
N VAL A 41 -1.58 -3.45 -12.74
CA VAL A 41 -0.42 -4.25 -12.31
C VAL A 41 -0.02 -3.90 -10.88
N HIS A 42 -0.09 -2.63 -10.52
CA HIS A 42 0.30 -2.15 -9.20
C HIS A 42 -0.64 -2.65 -8.11
N VAL A 43 -1.94 -2.78 -8.37
CA VAL A 43 -2.89 -3.40 -7.43
C VAL A 43 -2.49 -4.83 -7.07
N PHE A 44 -2.06 -5.64 -8.05
CA PHE A 44 -1.57 -7.00 -7.77
C PHE A 44 -0.27 -7.01 -6.97
N LEU A 45 0.65 -6.08 -7.28
CA LEU A 45 1.89 -5.92 -6.53
C LEU A 45 1.63 -5.49 -5.07
N ILE A 46 0.75 -4.50 -4.85
CA ILE A 46 0.32 -4.06 -3.52
C ILE A 46 -0.27 -5.24 -2.75
N SER A 47 -1.16 -6.00 -3.38
CA SER A 47 -1.79 -7.18 -2.78
C SER A 47 -0.75 -8.21 -2.30
N ALA A 48 0.22 -8.55 -3.14
CA ALA A 48 1.30 -9.46 -2.79
C ALA A 48 2.21 -8.91 -1.68
N LEU A 49 2.56 -7.63 -1.73
CA LEU A 49 3.38 -6.96 -0.72
C LEU A 49 2.66 -6.85 0.63
N CYS A 50 1.38 -6.52 0.66
CA CYS A 50 0.58 -6.47 1.89
C CYS A 50 0.45 -7.86 2.54
N TYR A 51 0.18 -8.90 1.75
CA TYR A 51 0.15 -10.28 2.25
C TYR A 51 1.50 -10.70 2.85
N THR A 52 2.58 -10.52 2.11
CA THR A 52 3.94 -10.91 2.55
C THR A 52 4.39 -10.10 3.75
N TRP A 53 4.03 -8.82 3.81
CA TRP A 53 4.30 -7.96 4.96
C TRP A 53 3.58 -8.44 6.21
N CYS A 54 2.27 -8.68 6.15
CA CYS A 54 1.49 -9.19 7.30
C CYS A 54 2.05 -10.53 7.80
N ARG A 55 2.47 -11.40 6.89
CA ARG A 55 3.12 -12.68 7.25
C ARG A 55 4.47 -12.44 7.95
N ALA A 56 5.31 -11.57 7.40
CA ALA A 56 6.62 -11.28 7.96
C ALA A 56 6.54 -10.54 9.32
N ASP A 57 5.61 -9.58 9.47
CA ASP A 57 5.38 -8.85 10.73
C ASP A 57 4.84 -9.78 11.82
N GLY A 58 3.91 -10.68 11.47
CA GLY A 58 3.38 -11.68 12.41
C GLY A 58 4.47 -12.64 12.91
N LEU A 59 5.30 -13.16 12.01
CA LEU A 59 6.44 -14.03 12.35
C LEU A 59 7.46 -13.30 13.23
N ALA A 60 7.79 -12.04 12.91
CA ALA A 60 8.74 -11.25 13.69
C ALA A 60 8.24 -10.92 15.11
N ARG A 61 6.92 -10.93 15.33
CA ARG A 61 6.29 -10.65 16.62
C ARG A 61 5.89 -11.92 17.39
N GLY A 62 6.16 -13.11 16.84
CA GLY A 62 5.76 -14.38 17.46
C GLY A 62 4.24 -14.59 17.53
N VAL A 63 3.46 -13.92 16.69
CA VAL A 63 2.00 -14.06 16.68
C VAL A 63 1.63 -15.34 15.91
N PRO A 64 0.71 -16.20 16.42
CA PRO A 64 0.29 -17.41 15.72
C PRO A 64 -0.17 -17.08 14.30
N ALA A 65 0.26 -17.91 13.35
CA ALA A 65 0.25 -17.62 11.91
C ALA A 65 -1.03 -16.88 11.46
N PRO A 66 -0.95 -15.60 11.09
CA PRO A 66 -2.12 -14.77 10.78
C PRO A 66 -2.74 -15.12 9.41
N GLY A 67 -2.72 -16.38 8.98
CA GLY A 67 -3.01 -16.81 7.60
C GLY A 67 -4.29 -16.19 7.02
N ARG A 68 -5.40 -16.21 7.77
CA ARG A 68 -6.68 -15.62 7.32
C ARG A 68 -6.65 -14.08 7.26
N SER A 69 -6.10 -13.40 8.27
CA SER A 69 -6.04 -11.93 8.28
C SER A 69 -5.00 -11.38 7.31
N ALA A 70 -3.88 -12.08 7.12
CA ALA A 70 -2.87 -11.77 6.11
C ALA A 70 -3.43 -11.96 4.68
N LEU A 71 -4.20 -13.04 4.44
CA LEU A 71 -4.90 -13.21 3.16
C LEU A 71 -5.90 -12.08 2.91
N LEU A 72 -6.70 -11.69 3.91
CA LEU A 72 -7.59 -10.54 3.80
C LEU A 72 -6.82 -9.25 3.51
N ALA A 73 -5.66 -9.03 4.13
CA ALA A 73 -4.79 -7.89 3.86
C ALA A 73 -4.19 -7.91 2.44
N GLY A 74 -4.03 -9.10 1.85
CA GLY A 74 -3.62 -9.22 0.45
C GLY A 74 -4.77 -8.92 -0.52
N VAL A 75 -5.94 -9.51 -0.30
CA VAL A 75 -7.09 -9.37 -1.24
C VAL A 75 -7.75 -8.00 -1.13
N PHE A 76 -7.91 -7.49 0.09
CA PHE A 76 -8.49 -6.20 0.36
C PHE A 76 -7.60 -5.42 1.33
N PRO A 77 -6.49 -4.80 0.86
CA PRO A 77 -5.55 -4.10 1.73
C PRO A 77 -6.22 -3.06 2.65
N VAL A 78 -7.19 -2.32 2.12
CA VAL A 78 -7.92 -1.25 2.84
C VAL A 78 -8.64 -1.77 4.08
N LEU A 79 -9.22 -2.97 4.04
CA LEU A 79 -9.95 -3.56 5.17
C LEU A 79 -9.12 -4.60 5.93
N GLY A 80 -8.35 -5.40 5.21
CA GLY A 80 -7.56 -6.50 5.76
C GLY A 80 -6.38 -6.03 6.60
N VAL A 81 -5.72 -4.92 6.26
CA VAL A 81 -4.64 -4.35 7.09
C VAL A 81 -5.17 -3.87 8.45
N PRO A 82 -6.28 -3.09 8.54
CA PRO A 82 -6.93 -2.79 9.82
C PRO A 82 -7.31 -4.05 10.60
N VAL A 83 -7.99 -5.02 9.96
CA VAL A 83 -8.40 -6.28 10.61
C VAL A 83 -7.19 -7.04 11.16
N TYR A 84 -6.08 -7.07 10.42
CA TYR A 84 -4.82 -7.64 10.87
C TYR A 84 -4.29 -6.91 12.12
N PHE A 85 -4.30 -5.58 12.14
CA PHE A 85 -3.85 -4.81 13.31
C PHE A 85 -4.68 -5.09 14.55
N PHE A 86 -6.01 -5.08 14.45
CA PHE A 86 -6.88 -5.35 15.59
C PHE A 86 -6.78 -6.79 16.09
N ARG A 87 -6.39 -7.74 15.24
CA ARG A 87 -6.18 -9.14 15.65
C ARG A 87 -4.80 -9.42 16.25
N THR A 88 -3.78 -8.66 15.87
CA THR A 88 -2.38 -8.96 16.24
C THR A 88 -1.80 -7.97 17.25
N ARG A 89 -2.50 -6.88 17.57
CA ARG A 89 -2.01 -5.81 18.44
C ARG A 89 -3.09 -5.39 19.44
N PRO A 90 -2.71 -4.84 20.60
CA PRO A 90 -3.67 -4.23 21.52
C PRO A 90 -4.38 -3.06 20.83
N TRP A 91 -5.67 -2.89 21.14
CA TRP A 91 -6.60 -1.93 20.53
C TRP A 91 -5.99 -0.53 20.27
N GLN A 92 -5.33 0.05 21.27
CA GLN A 92 -4.73 1.40 21.17
C GLN A 92 -3.66 1.47 20.08
N ARG A 93 -2.78 0.47 20.03
CA ARG A 93 -1.72 0.40 19.00
C ARG A 93 -2.31 0.05 17.64
N ALA A 94 -3.34 -0.78 17.58
CA ALA A 94 -4.02 -1.11 16.34
C ALA A 94 -4.66 0.12 15.69
N LEU A 95 -5.32 0.97 16.48
CA LEU A 95 -5.85 2.26 16.02
C LEU A 95 -4.76 3.16 15.46
N LEU A 96 -3.69 3.41 16.23
CA LEU A 96 -2.59 4.27 15.77
C LEU A 96 -1.97 3.76 14.46
N CYS A 97 -1.81 2.44 14.31
CA CYS A 97 -1.27 1.85 13.07
C CYS A 97 -2.26 1.96 11.91
N THR A 98 -3.56 1.80 12.18
CA THR A 98 -4.62 1.96 11.18
C THR A 98 -4.70 3.41 10.70
N LEU A 99 -4.65 4.37 11.62
CA LEU A 99 -4.60 5.80 11.31
C LEU A 99 -3.33 6.15 10.52
N GLY A 100 -2.18 5.59 10.88
CA GLY A 100 -0.94 5.76 10.12
C GLY A 100 -1.03 5.23 8.69
N ALA A 101 -1.63 4.05 8.50
CA ALA A 101 -1.86 3.48 7.17
C ALA A 101 -2.86 4.31 6.35
N ALA A 102 -3.93 4.78 6.97
CA ALA A 102 -4.92 5.65 6.34
C ALA A 102 -4.30 7.01 5.94
N ALA A 103 -3.49 7.60 6.81
CA ALA A 103 -2.76 8.83 6.53
C ALA A 103 -1.78 8.66 5.36
N PHE A 104 -1.04 7.54 5.33
CA PHE A 104 -0.14 7.22 4.21
C PHE A 104 -0.90 7.11 2.89
N LEU A 105 -2.05 6.42 2.87
CA LEU A 105 -2.89 6.32 1.68
C LEU A 105 -3.44 7.69 1.25
N ALA A 106 -3.93 8.50 2.20
CA ALA A 106 -4.44 9.83 1.92
C ALA A 106 -3.36 10.75 1.34
N ILE A 107 -2.15 10.75 1.93
CA ILE A 107 -1.01 11.50 1.41
C ILE A 107 -0.65 11.04 -0.01
N SER A 108 -0.62 9.72 -0.26
CA SER A 108 -0.31 9.17 -1.58
C SER A 108 -1.33 9.59 -2.64
N LEU A 109 -2.62 9.59 -2.29
CA LEU A 109 -3.71 10.07 -3.15
C LEU A 109 -3.60 11.57 -3.44
N VAL A 110 -3.32 12.39 -2.42
CA VAL A 110 -3.10 13.83 -2.60
C VAL A 110 -1.89 14.09 -3.50
N LEU A 111 -0.79 13.36 -3.29
CA LEU A 111 0.40 13.48 -4.13
C LEU A 111 0.12 13.12 -5.59
N ALA A 112 -0.64 12.04 -5.83
CA ALA A 112 -1.06 11.64 -7.16
C ALA A 112 -1.91 12.73 -7.83
N ALA A 113 -2.93 13.25 -7.11
CA ALA A 113 -3.79 14.30 -7.62
C ALA A 113 -3.02 15.60 -7.93
N VAL A 114 -2.11 16.01 -7.05
CA VAL A 114 -1.22 17.16 -7.30
C VAL A 114 -0.35 16.92 -8.53
N GLY A 115 0.19 15.71 -8.70
CA GLY A 115 0.95 15.32 -9.89
C GLY A 115 0.14 15.47 -11.18
N THR A 116 -1.10 14.96 -11.20
CA THR A 116 -2.00 15.07 -12.37
C THR A 116 -2.31 16.53 -12.71
N LEU A 117 -2.71 17.33 -11.71
CA LEU A 117 -3.00 18.76 -11.88
C LEU A 117 -1.78 19.54 -12.38
N SER A 118 -0.58 19.24 -11.87
CA SER A 118 0.65 19.92 -12.30
C SER A 118 0.97 19.67 -13.77
N ILE A 119 0.73 18.45 -14.27
CA ILE A 119 0.95 18.10 -15.68
C ILE A 119 -0.07 18.81 -16.58
N GLU A 120 -1.32 18.91 -16.13
CA GLU A 120 -2.38 19.62 -16.86
C GLU A 120 -2.06 21.12 -17.00
N PHE A 121 -1.61 21.76 -15.93
CA PHE A 121 -1.15 23.16 -15.94
C PHE A 121 0.06 23.42 -16.86
N VAL A 122 0.96 22.45 -17.03
CA VAL A 122 2.13 22.58 -17.92
C VAL A 122 1.76 22.38 -19.40
N ARG A 123 0.67 21.66 -19.69
CA ARG A 123 0.23 21.34 -21.05
C ARG A 123 -0.82 22.30 -21.62
N GLY A 124 -1.48 23.08 -20.78
CA GLY A 124 -2.43 24.15 -21.17
C GLY A 124 -1.72 25.47 -21.47
#